data_AF-A0A3D4P463-F1
#
_entry.id   AF-A0A3D4P463-F1
#
_cell.length_a   1.000
_cell.length_b   1.000
_cell.length_c   1.000
_cell.angle_alpha   90.00
_cell.angle_beta   90.00
_cell.angle_gamma   90.00
#
_symmetry.space_group_name_H-M   'P 1'
#
loop_
_entity.id
_entity.type
_entity.pdbx_description
1 polymer ?
#
loop_
_entity_poly.entity_id
_entity_poly.type
_entity_poly.pdbx_seq_one_letter_code
_entity_poly.pdbx_strand_id
1 'polypeptide(L)'
;MDVYLSDEAWQHLRAQALEIPRRKTGGLLLGHRRGGRFFVERIYPCPFGPFPSARKYWALNGLFEGKIIGFYSSGRRPGSAAEKFPPFAYNKLYVEVDPHPKKDLVLRPAVVEYSDSFHLVPVALAARPKRRR
;
A
#
# COMPACT_ATOMS: atom_id res chain seq x y z
N MET A 1 -2.37 -9.77 -12.64
CA MET A 1 -1.63 -9.33 -11.44
C MET A 1 -2.64 -9.06 -10.36
N ASP A 2 -2.39 -9.52 -9.14
CA ASP A 2 -3.33 -9.33 -8.03
C ASP A 2 -2.61 -9.16 -6.69
N VAL A 3 -3.38 -8.75 -5.68
CA VAL A 3 -2.87 -8.47 -4.33
C VAL A 3 -3.60 -9.33 -3.34
N TYR A 4 -2.84 -10.09 -2.56
CA TYR A 4 -3.33 -10.79 -1.38
C TYR A 4 -2.91 -10.01 -0.13
N LEU A 5 -3.87 -9.73 0.76
CA LEU A 5 -3.60 -9.19 2.09
C LEU A 5 -3.79 -10.29 3.13
N SER A 6 -2.79 -10.49 3.98
CA SER A 6 -2.88 -11.36 5.15
C SER A 6 -3.94 -10.85 6.15
N ASP A 7 -4.37 -11.73 7.06
CA ASP A 7 -5.26 -11.36 8.16
C ASP A 7 -4.61 -10.26 9.04
N GLU A 8 -3.29 -10.34 9.27
CA GLU A 8 -2.52 -9.36 10.07
C GLU A 8 -2.52 -7.97 9.39
N ALA A 9 -2.20 -7.90 8.10
CA ALA A 9 -2.24 -6.65 7.34
C ALA A 9 -3.64 -6.02 7.36
N TRP A 10 -4.68 -6.84 7.21
CA TRP A 10 -6.07 -6.39 7.31
C TRP A 10 -6.42 -5.81 8.69
N GLN A 11 -6.02 -6.49 9.77
CA GLN A 11 -6.28 -6.03 11.13
C GLN A 11 -5.61 -4.68 11.41
N HIS A 12 -4.35 -4.51 10.98
CA HIS A 12 -3.65 -3.25 11.16
C HIS A 12 -4.25 -2.09 10.35
N LEU A 13 -4.64 -2.32 9.10
CA LEU A 13 -5.32 -1.29 8.30
C LEU A 13 -6.63 -0.84 8.95
N ARG A 14 -7.40 -1.79 9.50
CA ARG A 14 -8.63 -1.50 10.24
C ARG A 14 -8.36 -0.69 11.51
N ALA A 15 -7.37 -1.13 12.30
CA ALA A 15 -6.98 -0.42 13.51
C ALA A 15 -6.60 1.03 13.20
N GLN A 16 -5.78 1.26 12.17
CA GLN A 16 -5.37 2.60 11.77
C GLN A 16 -6.53 3.46 11.26
N ALA A 17 -7.54 2.87 10.60
CA ALA A 17 -8.72 3.60 10.16
C ALA A 17 -9.62 4.06 11.33
N LEU A 18 -9.57 3.36 12.48
CA LEU A 18 -10.28 3.75 13.70
C LEU A 18 -9.61 4.89 14.45
N GLU A 19 -8.33 5.19 14.20
CA GLU A 19 -7.58 6.23 14.91
C GLU A 19 -8.00 7.67 14.54
N ILE A 20 -9.14 7.85 13.84
CA ILE A 20 -9.73 9.12 13.34
C ILE A 20 -8.63 10.17 13.05
N PRO A 21 -7.77 9.93 12.07
CA PRO A 21 -6.70 10.86 11.82
C PRO A 21 -7.31 12.09 11.13
N ARG A 22 -7.21 13.26 11.78
CA ARG A 22 -7.46 14.58 11.15
C ARG A 22 -6.54 14.87 9.94
N ARG A 23 -5.62 13.96 9.61
CA ARG A 23 -4.58 14.09 8.58
C ARG A 23 -4.51 12.80 7.75
N LYS A 24 -4.01 12.91 6.51
CA LYS A 24 -3.67 11.73 5.69
C LYS A 24 -2.73 10.81 6.47
N THR A 25 -3.09 9.54 6.56
CA THR A 25 -2.21 8.49 7.10
C THR A 25 -1.66 7.66 5.96
N GLY A 26 -0.52 7.02 6.19
CA GLY A 26 0.09 6.15 5.20
C GLY A 26 1.21 5.32 5.81
N GLY A 27 1.88 4.58 4.96
CA GLY A 27 2.97 3.73 5.40
C GLY A 27 3.47 2.78 4.33
N LEU A 28 4.20 1.78 4.78
CA LEU A 28 4.84 0.77 3.94
C LEU A 28 4.04 -0.52 3.96
N LEU A 29 4.03 -1.21 2.82
CA LEU A 29 3.51 -2.56 2.67
C LEU A 29 4.70 -3.53 2.70
N LEU A 30 4.67 -4.44 3.66
CA LEU A 30 5.72 -5.43 3.87
C LEU A 30 5.24 -6.81 3.42
N GLY A 31 6.13 -7.54 2.75
CA GLY A 31 5.88 -8.90 2.32
C GLY A 31 6.75 -9.27 1.13
N HIS A 32 6.15 -9.95 0.15
CA HIS A 32 6.90 -10.45 -1.00
C HIS A 32 6.04 -10.55 -2.27
N ARG A 33 6.68 -10.83 -3.40
CA ARG A 33 6.02 -11.07 -4.69
C ARG A 33 6.31 -12.50 -5.13
N ARG A 34 5.29 -13.25 -5.58
CA ARG A 34 5.47 -14.53 -6.27
C ARG A 34 4.75 -14.47 -7.61
N GLY A 35 5.50 -14.55 -8.70
CA GLY A 35 4.98 -14.35 -10.05
C GLY A 35 4.23 -13.02 -10.18
N GLY A 36 2.99 -13.08 -10.67
CA GLY A 36 2.11 -11.93 -10.83
C GLY A 36 1.37 -11.48 -9.56
N ARG A 37 1.64 -12.06 -8.39
CA ARG A 37 0.89 -11.76 -7.14
C ARG A 37 1.76 -11.08 -6.08
N PHE A 38 1.21 -10.04 -5.46
CA PHE A 38 1.76 -9.38 -4.28
C PHE A 38 1.15 -9.99 -3.04
N PHE A 39 1.99 -10.41 -2.09
CA PHE A 39 1.58 -10.90 -0.79
C PHE A 39 1.94 -9.84 0.25
N VAL A 40 0.93 -9.06 0.66
CA VAL A 40 1.06 -8.11 1.76
C VAL A 40 0.88 -8.88 3.06
N GLU A 41 1.98 -9.10 3.76
CA GLU A 41 2.02 -9.85 5.00
C GLU A 41 1.78 -8.95 6.20
N ARG A 42 2.33 -7.73 6.19
CA ARG A 42 2.21 -6.75 7.25
C ARG A 42 2.20 -5.33 6.67
N ILE A 43 1.82 -4.37 7.51
CA ILE A 43 2.00 -2.96 7.21
C ILE A 43 2.89 -2.32 8.26
N TYR A 44 3.58 -1.25 7.87
CA TYR A 44 4.32 -0.42 8.80
C TYR A 44 3.84 1.02 8.66
N PRO A 45 3.03 1.54 9.62
CA PRO A 45 2.59 2.92 9.62
C PRO A 45 3.76 3.89 9.68
N CYS A 46 3.74 4.94 8.86
CA CYS A 46 4.76 5.98 8.88
C CYS A 46 4.12 7.37 8.98
N PRO A 47 4.76 8.33 9.68
CA PRO A 47 4.30 9.71 9.74
C PRO A 47 4.69 10.54 8.50
N PHE A 48 5.42 9.94 7.55
CA PHE A 48 5.74 10.62 6.30
C PHE A 48 4.45 10.80 5.47
N GLY A 49 4.46 11.78 4.55
CA GLY A 49 3.38 11.91 3.57
C GLY A 49 3.30 10.69 2.63
N PRO A 50 2.96 10.84 1.35
CA PRO A 50 2.77 9.69 0.47
C PRO A 50 4.04 8.84 0.29
N PHE A 51 5.24 9.44 0.37
CA PHE A 51 6.51 8.75 0.24
C PHE A 51 7.58 9.26 1.22
N PRO A 52 8.48 8.38 1.73
CA PRO A 52 9.69 8.81 2.42
C PRO A 52 10.72 9.42 1.45
N SER A 53 11.75 10.09 1.97
CA SER A 53 12.92 10.45 1.15
C SER A 53 13.70 9.20 0.74
N ALA A 54 14.45 9.24 -0.37
CA ALA A 54 15.22 8.09 -0.86
C ALA A 54 16.18 7.52 0.21
N ARG A 55 16.89 8.38 0.95
CA ARG A 55 17.76 7.94 2.06
C ARG A 55 17.00 7.17 3.13
N LYS A 56 15.83 7.68 3.54
CA LYS A 56 14.98 7.00 4.55
C LYS A 56 14.42 5.70 4.01
N TYR A 57 13.97 5.70 2.75
CA TYR A 57 13.49 4.49 2.08
C TYR A 57 14.56 3.39 2.11
N TRP A 58 15.78 3.67 1.68
CA TRP A 58 16.85 2.66 1.64
C TRP A 58 17.25 2.17 3.03
N ALA A 59 17.27 3.05 4.03
CA ALA A 59 17.50 2.65 5.42
C ALA A 59 16.40 1.70 5.94
N LEU A 60 15.12 2.06 5.71
CA LEU A 60 13.98 1.20 6.07
C LEU A 60 14.00 -0.12 5.30
N ASN A 61 14.32 -0.08 4.01
CA ASN A 61 14.42 -1.26 3.17
C ASN A 61 15.51 -2.21 3.68
N GLY A 62 16.64 -1.68 4.18
CA GLY A 62 17.67 -2.47 4.85
C GLY A 62 17.16 -3.12 6.14
N LEU A 63 16.48 -2.36 7.01
CA LEU A 63 15.90 -2.87 8.26
C LEU A 63 14.86 -3.96 8.03
N PHE A 64 14.06 -3.85 6.97
CA PHE A 64 13.07 -4.84 6.59
C PHE A 64 13.60 -5.89 5.60
N GLU A 65 14.92 -6.02 5.43
CA GLU A 65 15.56 -7.06 4.61
C GLU A 65 15.01 -7.11 3.17
N GLY A 66 14.73 -5.94 2.59
CA GLY A 66 14.19 -5.83 1.22
C GLY A 66 12.70 -6.18 1.08
N LYS A 67 11.98 -6.43 2.18
CA LYS A 67 10.55 -6.83 2.17
C LYS A 67 9.58 -5.69 1.91
N ILE A 68 10.04 -4.48 1.63
CA ILE A 68 9.15 -3.38 1.23
C ILE A 68 8.66 -3.65 -0.20
N ILE A 69 7.41 -4.05 -0.35
CA ILE A 69 6.78 -4.33 -1.64
C ILE A 69 5.87 -3.20 -2.12
N GLY A 70 5.63 -2.20 -1.27
CA GLY A 70 4.72 -1.12 -1.61
C GLY A 70 4.51 -0.07 -0.53
N PHE A 71 3.54 0.79 -0.80
CA PHE A 71 3.13 1.92 0.02
C PHE A 71 1.61 1.92 0.11
N TYR A 72 1.08 2.55 1.15
CA TYR A 72 -0.35 2.81 1.25
C TYR A 72 -0.62 4.19 1.81
N SER A 73 -1.80 4.72 1.52
CA SER A 73 -2.25 6.01 2.02
C SER A 73 -3.77 6.01 2.23
N SER A 74 -4.24 6.90 3.11
CA SER A 74 -5.65 7.14 3.37
C SER A 74 -6.10 8.53 2.92
N GLY A 75 -7.37 8.60 2.49
CA GLY A 75 -8.04 9.82 2.06
C GLY A 75 -8.08 10.00 0.54
N ARG A 76 -9.08 10.73 0.06
CA ARG A 76 -9.23 11.07 -1.37
C ARG A 76 -7.99 11.78 -1.88
N ARG A 77 -7.46 11.31 -3.02
CA ARG A 77 -6.62 12.12 -3.89
C ARG A 77 -7.31 13.47 -4.10
N PRO A 78 -6.65 14.62 -3.89
CA PRO A 78 -7.03 15.79 -4.64
C PRO A 78 -6.93 15.38 -6.11
N GLY A 79 -8.03 15.51 -6.86
CA GLY A 79 -8.02 15.23 -8.29
C GLY A 79 -6.78 15.82 -8.94
N SER A 80 -6.20 15.06 -9.88
CA SER A 80 -5.21 15.53 -10.86
C SER A 80 -3.86 16.09 -10.37
N ALA A 81 -3.52 16.07 -9.08
CA ALA A 81 -2.13 16.32 -8.69
C ALA A 81 -1.36 15.00 -8.86
N ALA A 82 -0.65 14.87 -10.00
CA ALA A 82 0.33 13.83 -10.23
C ALA A 82 1.30 13.77 -9.05
N GLU A 83 1.02 12.89 -8.09
CA GLU A 83 1.96 12.56 -7.04
C GLU A 83 3.18 12.02 -7.77
N LYS A 84 4.28 12.81 -7.77
CA LYS A 84 5.52 12.40 -8.42
C LYS A 84 6.02 11.18 -7.66
N PHE A 85 5.69 9.99 -8.14
CA PHE A 85 6.21 8.77 -7.59
C PHE A 85 7.74 8.82 -7.72
N PRO A 86 8.47 8.59 -6.62
CA PRO A 86 9.91 8.54 -6.69
C PRO A 86 10.35 7.28 -7.47
N PRO A 87 11.54 7.27 -8.10
CA PRO A 87 12.00 6.13 -8.90
C PRO A 87 12.00 4.79 -8.17
N PHE A 88 12.26 4.78 -6.86
CA PHE A 88 12.24 3.56 -6.05
C PHE A 88 10.82 2.96 -5.86
N ALA A 89 9.77 3.71 -6.22
CA ALA A 89 8.41 3.21 -6.22
C ALA A 89 8.06 2.40 -7.47
N TYR A 90 8.89 2.43 -8.53
CA TYR A 90 8.65 1.63 -9.74
C TYR A 90 8.48 0.14 -9.42
N ASN A 91 7.47 -0.48 -10.04
CA ASN A 91 7.11 -1.89 -9.89
C ASN A 91 6.77 -2.27 -8.43
N LYS A 92 6.43 -1.29 -7.59
CA LYS A 92 5.91 -1.47 -6.23
C LYS A 92 4.39 -1.30 -6.22
N LEU A 93 3.77 -1.91 -5.23
CA LEU A 93 2.34 -1.79 -4.96
C LEU A 93 2.03 -0.45 -4.28
N TYR A 94 0.96 0.20 -4.69
CA TYR A 94 0.36 1.34 -3.99
C TYR A 94 -1.10 0.99 -3.65
N VAL A 95 -1.49 1.13 -2.39
CA VAL A 95 -2.86 0.83 -1.95
C VAL A 95 -3.48 2.08 -1.34
N GLU A 96 -4.55 2.56 -1.96
CA GLU A 96 -5.42 3.53 -1.32
C GLU A 96 -6.35 2.81 -0.34
N VAL A 97 -6.47 3.36 0.86
CA VAL A 97 -7.27 2.79 1.96
C VAL A 97 -8.22 3.84 2.47
N ASP A 98 -9.51 3.69 2.16
CA ASP A 98 -10.54 4.60 2.64
C ASP A 98 -11.51 3.88 3.59
N PRO A 99 -11.89 4.50 4.73
CA PRO A 99 -12.99 4.01 5.54
C PRO A 99 -14.30 4.08 4.74
N HIS A 100 -15.14 3.05 4.86
CA HIS A 100 -16.42 2.99 4.16
C HIS A 100 -17.55 2.53 5.09
N PRO A 101 -18.65 3.30 5.23
CA PRO A 101 -19.71 3.05 6.23
C PRO A 101 -20.30 1.63 6.21
N LYS A 102 -20.37 0.99 5.04
CA LYS A 102 -20.96 -0.36 4.87
C LYS A 102 -19.95 -1.49 4.68
N LYS A 103 -18.71 -1.17 4.29
CA LYS A 103 -17.72 -2.16 3.85
C LYS A 103 -16.52 -2.22 4.79
N ASP A 104 -16.58 -1.47 5.88
CA ASP A 104 -15.48 -1.25 6.82
C ASP A 104 -14.32 -0.49 6.14
N LEU A 105 -13.64 -1.10 5.17
CA LEU A 105 -12.62 -0.47 4.34
C LEU A 105 -12.88 -0.68 2.84
N VAL A 106 -12.54 0.33 2.04
CA VAL A 106 -12.39 0.22 0.58
C VAL A 106 -10.91 0.30 0.26
N LEU A 107 -10.40 -0.74 -0.40
CA LEU A 107 -9.03 -0.82 -0.88
C LEU A 107 -9.01 -0.62 -2.40
N ARG A 108 -8.13 0.26 -2.89
CA ARG A 108 -7.85 0.41 -4.33
C ARG A 108 -6.38 0.14 -4.59
N PRO A 109 -5.99 -1.13 -4.81
CA PRO A 109 -4.61 -1.47 -5.11
C PRO A 109 -4.27 -1.15 -6.56
N ALA A 110 -3.07 -0.63 -6.78
CA ALA A 110 -2.50 -0.35 -8.09
C ALA A 110 -1.00 -0.51 -8.05
N VAL A 111 -0.38 -0.77 -9.20
CA VAL A 111 1.08 -0.87 -9.32
C VAL A 111 1.59 0.42 -9.92
N VAL A 112 2.72 0.89 -9.40
CA VAL A 112 3.42 2.03 -9.97
C VAL A 112 4.22 1.56 -11.17
N GLU A 113 3.79 1.96 -12.36
CA GLU A 113 4.46 1.69 -13.62
C GLU A 113 5.14 2.94 -14.17
N TYR A 114 6.08 2.75 -15.10
CA TYR A 114 6.80 3.82 -15.77
C TYR A 114 6.86 3.54 -17.28
N SER A 115 6.35 4.47 -18.07
CA SER A 115 6.56 4.53 -19.52
C SER A 115 7.36 5.79 -19.86
N ASP A 116 6.70 6.95 -19.81
CA ASP A 116 7.32 8.29 -19.91
C ASP A 116 7.18 9.07 -18.60
N SER A 117 6.16 8.72 -17.82
CA SER A 117 5.90 9.25 -16.48
C SER A 117 5.37 8.13 -15.58
N PHE A 118 5.58 8.30 -14.28
CA PHE A 118 5.05 7.37 -13.31
C PHE A 118 3.53 7.45 -13.24
N HIS A 119 2.88 6.29 -13.30
CA HIS A 119 1.43 6.19 -13.25
C HIS A 119 1.00 4.94 -12.47
N LEU A 120 -0.26 4.93 -12.05
CA LEU A 120 -0.85 3.78 -11.36
C LEU A 120 -1.64 2.92 -12.34
N VAL A 121 -1.32 1.64 -12.39
CA VAL A 121 -2.10 0.62 -13.09
C VAL A 121 -2.92 -0.16 -12.05
N PRO A 122 -4.26 -0.04 -12.03
CA PRO A 122 -5.10 -0.77 -11.08
C PRO A 122 -4.88 -2.28 -11.18
N VAL A 123 -4.86 -2.96 -10.03
CA VAL A 123 -4.77 -4.42 -9.94
C VAL A 123 -5.92 -4.98 -9.12
N ALA A 124 -6.22 -6.26 -9.30
CA ALA A 124 -7.30 -6.89 -8.57
C ALA A 124 -6.88 -7.20 -7.12
N LEU A 125 -7.80 -7.03 -6.17
CA LEU A 125 -7.65 -7.61 -4.84
C LEU A 125 -8.07 -9.09 -4.90
N ALA A 126 -7.16 -9.98 -4.51
CA ALA A 126 -7.44 -11.41 -4.44
C ALA A 126 -8.50 -11.71 -3.37
N ALA A 127 -9.39 -12.65 -3.67
CA ALA A 127 -10.35 -13.14 -2.69
C ALA A 127 -9.62 -13.74 -1.49
N ARG A 128 -10.14 -13.51 -0.28
CA ARG A 128 -9.65 -14.21 0.92
C ARG A 128 -9.87 -15.72 0.71
N PRO A 129 -8.85 -16.56 0.93
CA PRO A 129 -9.04 -17.99 0.90
C PRO A 129 -10.09 -18.35 1.94
N LYS A 130 -11.09 -19.15 1.54
CA LYS A 130 -12.05 -19.69 2.49
C LYS A 130 -11.27 -20.54 3.49
N ARG A 131 -11.24 -20.15 4.77
CA ARG A 131 -10.72 -21.02 5.83
C ARG A 131 -11.48 -22.35 5.72
N ARG A 132 -10.78 -23.43 5.35
CA ARG A 132 -11.29 -24.77 5.58
C ARG A 132 -11.35 -24.92 7.10
N ARG A 133 -12.56 -24.99 7.64
CA ARG A 133 -12.78 -25.34 9.05
C ARG A 133 -12.45 -26.81 9.25
#